data_AF-A0A378RPZ8-F1
#
_entry.id   AF-A0A378RPZ8-F1
#
_cell.length_a   1.000
_cell.length_b   1.000
_cell.length_c   1.000
_cell.angle_alpha   90.00
_cell.angle_beta   90.00
_cell.angle_gamma   90.00
#
_symmetry.space_group_name_H-M   'P 1'
#
loop_
_entity.id
_entity.type
_entity.pdbx_description
1 polymer ?
#
loop_
_entity_poly.entity_id
_entity_poly.type
_entity_poly.pdbx_seq_one_letter_code
_entity_poly.pdbx_strand_id
1 'polypeptide(L)'
;MAGNHTSVYAPSQASGFNLADTIGQQERLSLARKDQQMREQQLEEHRRDKQLVRDEKLRERLLKSIQNYDTGSASLNELQGRMIMQAVNRKGEIYNQLRKGNLSDSERIKLEMENMNLDNLPSNLKVATQNFTKMNQDYMEGVKKGSLFRNLDFEKKVLNGFENYLGGIDENGFPLVGFKDIDGDGKIDLMPWDNLKDGIGVWEFQPKMDYDKMITEMSEGLGTVKTKDREGYDIITEKGIPLDVAQSSAQSMMYDSNGYLTNFAKSRLTELGYDYRNPNEETLKGIERDVAERILNSKDRESLRERDTTSEQGALNRAQRERIHQDNKTKETNTGIGEAVEPTTNTWGNHYKEIAPGAMSVPIDGKVKLEAIDLKTGDNTKTLSNVSIDNYTYSKDGRMIVTGSYPEGKTTVNLGNYGEGGKSTSTENKKMKTIVSKETESRIAKMLNATTEELKQRANYTKQNMSTKELPDFNELPDL
;
A
#
# COMPACT_ATOMS: atom_id res chain seq x y z
N MET A 1 24.22 -70.08 85.26
CA MET A 1 23.55 -71.28 85.80
C MET A 1 23.86 -72.41 84.82
N ALA A 2 24.85 -73.26 85.12
CA ALA A 2 24.65 -74.51 85.86
C ALA A 2 23.47 -75.28 85.21
N GLY A 3 23.68 -76.26 84.34
CA GLY A 3 24.53 -77.44 84.49
C GLY A 3 23.59 -78.63 84.55
N ASN A 4 23.75 -79.61 83.66
CA ASN A 4 23.51 -81.01 83.97
C ASN A 4 24.07 -81.90 82.86
N HIS A 5 25.30 -82.34 83.10
CA HIS A 5 25.79 -83.62 82.63
C HIS A 5 25.05 -84.73 83.38
N THR A 6 24.53 -85.70 82.65
CA THR A 6 24.38 -87.07 83.15
C THR A 6 24.85 -88.01 82.07
N SER A 7 26.14 -88.34 82.13
CA SER A 7 26.67 -89.57 81.55
C SER A 7 26.08 -90.73 82.34
N VAL A 8 25.32 -91.59 81.66
CA VAL A 8 25.02 -92.93 82.16
C VAL A 8 25.72 -93.91 81.22
N TYR A 9 26.86 -94.39 81.69
CA TYR A 9 27.45 -95.63 81.21
C TYR A 9 26.44 -96.75 81.50
N ALA A 10 25.83 -97.30 80.44
CA ALA A 10 25.16 -98.59 80.50
C ALA A 10 26.06 -99.61 79.78
N PRO A 11 26.30 -100.79 80.39
CA PRO A 11 27.29 -101.75 79.91
C PRO A 11 26.91 -102.32 78.55
N SER A 12 27.91 -102.45 77.67
CA SER A 12 27.82 -103.20 76.43
C SER A 12 27.48 -104.67 76.74
N GLN A 13 26.22 -105.04 76.61
CA GLN A 13 25.88 -106.43 76.31
C GLN A 13 26.04 -106.61 74.80
N ALA A 14 27.03 -107.42 74.42
CA ALA A 14 27.11 -107.99 73.08
C ALA A 14 25.96 -109.00 72.93
N SER A 15 24.78 -108.53 72.55
CA SER A 15 23.76 -109.37 71.92
C SER A 15 24.12 -109.50 70.44
N GLY A 16 24.05 -110.73 69.92
CA GLY A 16 24.77 -111.16 68.74
C GLY A 16 24.62 -110.25 67.52
N PHE A 17 25.73 -110.08 66.79
CA PHE A 17 25.73 -109.60 65.41
C PHE A 17 24.86 -110.54 64.58
N ASN A 18 23.59 -110.20 64.45
CA ASN A 18 22.66 -110.92 63.60
C ASN A 18 22.84 -110.36 62.19
N LEU A 19 23.50 -111.13 61.32
CA LEU A 19 23.63 -110.78 59.89
C LEU A 19 22.26 -110.42 59.29
N ALA A 20 21.20 -111.10 59.73
CA ALA A 20 19.82 -110.82 59.35
C ALA A 20 19.35 -109.39 59.72
N ASP A 21 19.73 -108.87 60.90
CA ASP A 21 19.34 -107.52 61.33
C ASP A 21 20.14 -106.43 60.60
N THR A 22 21.40 -106.71 60.25
CA THR A 22 22.25 -105.79 59.47
C THR A 22 21.81 -105.76 57.99
N ILE A 23 21.48 -106.92 57.41
CA ILE A 23 20.90 -107.04 56.07
C ILE A 23 19.53 -106.34 56.04
N GLY A 24 18.67 -106.57 57.03
CA GLY A 24 17.37 -105.91 57.13
C GLY A 24 17.47 -104.38 57.30
N GLN A 25 18.50 -103.87 57.99
CA GLN A 25 18.77 -102.42 58.07
C GLN A 25 19.29 -101.85 56.74
N GLN A 26 20.18 -102.57 56.04
CA GLN A 26 20.67 -102.15 54.72
C GLN A 26 19.56 -102.17 53.66
N GLU A 27 18.66 -103.17 53.69
CA GLU A 27 17.47 -103.24 52.85
C GLU A 27 16.51 -102.08 53.14
N ARG A 28 16.28 -101.74 54.41
CA ARG A 28 15.46 -100.57 54.78
C ARG A 28 16.08 -99.26 54.33
N LEU A 29 17.39 -99.10 54.43
CA LEU A 29 18.13 -97.93 53.95
C LEU A 29 18.13 -97.82 52.42
N SER A 30 18.26 -98.94 51.70
CA SER A 30 18.21 -98.96 50.23
C SER A 30 16.80 -98.68 49.70
N LEU A 31 15.77 -99.24 50.35
CA LEU A 31 14.36 -98.91 50.12
C LEU A 31 14.08 -97.43 50.39
N ALA A 32 14.56 -96.88 51.53
CA ALA A 32 14.38 -95.47 51.86
C ALA A 32 15.08 -94.53 50.86
N ARG A 33 16.28 -94.88 50.38
CA ARG A 33 16.98 -94.11 49.31
C ARG A 33 16.24 -94.18 47.97
N LYS A 34 15.71 -95.35 47.62
CA LYS A 34 14.91 -95.53 46.40
C LYS A 34 13.62 -94.72 46.48
N ASP A 35 12.94 -94.72 47.61
CA ASP A 35 11.76 -93.89 47.86
C ASP A 35 12.08 -92.39 47.81
N GLN A 36 13.22 -91.96 48.36
CA GLN A 36 13.67 -90.57 48.27
C GLN A 36 13.96 -90.16 46.82
N GLN A 37 14.66 -91.00 46.05
CA GLN A 37 14.91 -90.77 44.62
C GLN A 37 13.62 -90.71 43.82
N MET A 38 12.66 -91.61 44.09
CA MET A 38 11.34 -91.58 43.45
C MET A 38 10.58 -90.28 43.76
N ARG A 39 10.64 -89.78 45.01
CA ARG A 39 10.02 -88.50 45.38
C ARG A 39 10.72 -87.31 44.73
N GLU A 40 12.05 -87.32 44.66
CA GLU A 40 12.83 -86.27 43.99
C GLU A 40 12.52 -86.25 42.48
N GLN A 41 12.45 -87.41 41.84
CA GLN A 41 12.03 -87.55 40.44
C GLN A 41 10.60 -87.05 40.21
N GLN A 42 9.64 -87.43 41.07
CA GLN A 42 8.26 -86.92 41.01
C GLN A 42 8.18 -85.41 41.21
N LEU A 43 9.00 -84.84 42.10
CA LEU A 43 9.07 -83.40 42.30
C LEU A 43 9.69 -82.68 41.09
N GLU A 44 10.71 -83.27 40.46
CA GLU A 44 11.29 -82.76 39.22
C GLU A 44 10.33 -82.83 38.04
N GLU A 45 9.63 -83.96 37.85
CA GLU A 45 8.59 -84.12 36.82
C GLU A 45 7.48 -83.10 37.04
N HIS A 46 6.97 -82.96 38.26
CA HIS A 46 5.94 -81.98 38.57
C HIS A 46 6.41 -80.53 38.38
N ARG A 47 7.70 -80.22 38.60
CA ARG A 47 8.29 -78.92 38.26
C ARG A 47 8.36 -78.71 36.74
N ARG A 48 8.78 -79.72 35.99
CA ARG A 48 8.81 -79.69 34.52
C ARG A 48 7.42 -79.52 33.93
N ASP A 49 6.43 -80.27 34.41
CA ASP A 49 5.04 -80.18 33.97
C ASP A 49 4.44 -78.80 34.25
N LYS A 50 4.67 -78.25 35.45
CA LYS A 50 4.25 -76.88 35.78
C LYS A 50 4.92 -75.84 34.88
N GLN A 51 6.20 -76.03 34.56
CA GLN A 51 6.92 -75.14 33.67
C GLN A 51 6.40 -75.25 32.23
N LEU A 52 6.13 -76.46 31.74
CA LEU A 52 5.54 -76.70 30.42
C LEU A 52 4.15 -76.07 30.29
N VAL A 53 3.26 -76.29 31.28
CA VAL A 53 1.92 -75.66 31.29
C VAL A 53 2.02 -74.14 31.33
N ARG A 54 3.01 -73.59 32.04
CA ARG A 54 3.25 -72.14 32.10
C ARG A 54 3.78 -71.60 30.77
N ASP A 55 4.73 -72.29 30.15
CA ASP A 55 5.31 -71.97 28.86
C ASP A 55 4.27 -72.07 27.73
N GLU A 56 3.38 -73.05 27.80
CA GLU A 56 2.29 -73.28 26.84
C GLU A 56 1.22 -72.17 26.95
N LYS A 57 0.77 -71.84 28.16
CA LYS A 57 -0.13 -70.69 28.39
C LYS A 57 0.49 -69.37 27.94
N LEU A 58 1.80 -69.19 28.15
CA LEU A 58 2.53 -68.00 27.70
C LEU A 58 2.62 -67.95 26.17
N ARG A 59 2.88 -69.11 25.54
CA ARG A 59 2.94 -69.26 24.09
C ARG A 59 1.59 -68.96 23.43
N GLU A 60 0.50 -69.54 23.93
CA GLU A 60 -0.85 -69.29 23.40
C GLU A 60 -1.24 -67.82 23.51
N ARG A 61 -0.85 -67.16 24.62
CA ARG A 61 -1.12 -65.75 24.86
C ARG A 61 -0.33 -64.83 23.93
N LEU A 62 0.96 -65.08 23.74
CA LEU A 62 1.87 -64.14 23.06
C LEU A 62 2.06 -64.45 21.57
N LEU A 63 2.04 -65.72 21.15
CA LEU A 63 2.31 -66.11 19.76
C LEU A 63 1.03 -66.29 18.92
N LYS A 64 -0.07 -65.66 19.33
CA LYS A 64 -1.29 -65.62 18.51
C LYS A 64 -0.98 -65.00 17.14
N SER A 65 -1.46 -65.65 16.09
CA SER A 65 -1.29 -65.19 14.71
C SER A 65 -1.91 -63.80 14.54
N ILE A 66 -1.12 -62.87 14.01
CA ILE A 66 -1.57 -61.54 13.63
C ILE A 66 -2.14 -61.64 12.22
N GLN A 67 -3.45 -61.46 12.08
CA GLN A 67 -4.11 -61.50 10.78
C GLN A 67 -3.95 -60.15 10.09
N ASN A 68 -3.42 -60.16 8.87
CA ASN A 68 -3.48 -58.98 8.01
C ASN A 68 -4.92 -58.76 7.54
N TYR A 69 -5.28 -57.51 7.23
CA TYR A 69 -6.53 -57.22 6.54
C TYR A 69 -6.22 -56.73 5.13
N ASP A 70 -7.17 -56.92 4.20
CA ASP A 70 -6.99 -56.47 2.83
C ASP A 70 -7.29 -54.97 2.72
N THR A 71 -6.32 -54.20 2.25
CA THR A 71 -6.45 -52.77 1.98
C THR A 71 -6.99 -52.47 0.58
N GLY A 72 -7.07 -53.47 -0.30
CA GLY A 72 -7.37 -53.29 -1.73
C GLY A 72 -6.21 -52.70 -2.55
N SER A 73 -5.05 -52.46 -1.94
CA SER A 73 -3.83 -51.99 -2.61
C SER A 73 -2.69 -52.98 -2.39
N ALA A 74 -2.08 -53.45 -3.48
CA ALA A 74 -0.98 -54.41 -3.42
C ALA A 74 0.23 -53.85 -2.64
N SER A 75 0.59 -52.58 -2.86
CA SER A 75 1.73 -51.94 -2.17
C SER A 75 1.46 -51.66 -0.69
N LEU A 76 0.21 -51.34 -0.32
CA LEU A 76 -0.18 -51.21 1.09
C LEU A 76 -0.18 -52.57 1.80
N ASN A 77 -0.70 -53.61 1.15
CA ASN A 77 -0.70 -54.97 1.69
C ASN A 77 0.74 -55.47 1.92
N GLU A 78 1.68 -55.12 1.04
CA GLU A 78 3.11 -55.45 1.21
C GLU A 78 3.75 -54.69 2.39
N LEU A 79 3.48 -53.38 2.52
CA LEU A 79 3.93 -52.59 3.66
C LEU A 79 3.42 -53.17 4.99
N GLN A 80 2.13 -53.52 5.04
CA GLN A 80 1.53 -54.16 6.21
C GLN A 80 2.12 -55.52 6.50
N GLY A 81 2.34 -56.35 5.47
CA GLY A 81 2.99 -57.64 5.60
C GLY A 81 4.38 -57.52 6.24
N ARG A 82 5.18 -56.53 5.83
CA ARG A 82 6.49 -56.24 6.42
C ARG A 82 6.37 -55.85 7.90
N MET A 83 5.43 -54.98 8.26
CA MET A 83 5.20 -54.56 9.65
C MET A 83 4.69 -55.71 10.52
N ILE A 84 3.76 -56.52 10.01
CA ILE A 84 3.25 -57.71 10.72
C ILE A 84 4.38 -58.72 10.95
N MET A 85 5.28 -58.92 9.98
CA MET A 85 6.43 -59.81 10.15
C MET A 85 7.38 -59.29 11.24
N GLN A 86 7.65 -57.99 11.30
CA GLN A 86 8.42 -57.38 12.39
C GLN A 86 7.72 -57.59 13.74
N ALA A 87 6.39 -57.44 13.79
CA ALA A 87 5.61 -57.67 15.01
C ALA A 87 5.70 -59.12 15.48
N VAL A 88 5.56 -60.09 14.58
CA VAL A 88 5.69 -61.52 14.90
C VAL A 88 7.08 -61.84 15.45
N ASN A 89 8.14 -61.30 14.83
CA ASN A 89 9.50 -61.46 15.33
C ASN A 89 9.65 -60.88 16.74
N ARG A 90 9.14 -59.66 16.95
CA ARG A 90 9.20 -58.99 18.25
C ARG A 90 8.41 -59.72 19.35
N LYS A 91 7.24 -60.27 19.03
CA LYS A 91 6.48 -61.14 19.95
C LYS A 91 7.27 -62.39 20.34
N GLY A 92 8.04 -62.95 19.41
CA GLY A 92 8.98 -64.04 19.69
C GLY A 92 10.08 -63.64 20.69
N GLU A 93 10.65 -62.44 20.54
CA GLU A 93 11.62 -61.89 21.49
C GLU A 93 11.01 -61.65 22.88
N ILE A 94 9.83 -61.02 22.94
CA ILE A 94 9.08 -60.78 24.18
C ILE A 94 8.80 -62.11 24.90
N TYR A 95 8.34 -63.14 24.17
CA TYR A 95 8.13 -64.48 24.71
C TYR A 95 9.42 -65.04 25.34
N ASN A 96 10.55 -64.95 24.63
CA ASN A 96 11.82 -65.44 25.13
C ASN A 96 12.32 -64.67 26.36
N GLN A 97 12.06 -63.37 26.45
CA GLN A 97 12.42 -62.54 27.61
C GLN A 97 11.55 -62.89 28.83
N LEU A 98 10.23 -62.98 28.65
CA LEU A 98 9.29 -63.34 29.71
C LEU A 98 9.51 -64.77 30.22
N ARG A 99 9.88 -65.70 29.34
CA ARG A 99 10.19 -67.10 29.68
C ARG A 99 11.44 -67.24 30.56
N LYS A 100 12.44 -66.38 30.40
CA LYS A 100 13.70 -66.43 31.20
C LYS A 100 13.49 -66.10 32.68
N GLY A 101 12.37 -65.48 33.06
CA GLY A 101 11.93 -65.32 34.45
C GLY A 101 12.69 -64.31 35.32
N ASN A 102 13.87 -63.85 34.91
CA ASN A 102 14.73 -62.92 35.66
C ASN A 102 14.48 -61.44 35.31
N LEU A 103 13.22 -61.02 35.20
CA LEU A 103 12.84 -59.64 34.88
C LEU A 103 12.24 -58.94 36.10
N SER A 104 12.49 -57.63 36.21
CA SER A 104 11.77 -56.79 37.18
C SER A 104 10.28 -56.70 36.84
N ASP A 105 9.43 -56.40 37.82
CA ASP A 105 7.99 -56.26 37.57
C ASP A 105 7.69 -55.12 36.58
N SER A 106 8.49 -54.05 36.59
CA SER A 106 8.36 -52.93 35.65
C SER A 106 8.67 -53.36 34.21
N GLU A 107 9.74 -54.11 33.99
CA GLU A 107 10.08 -54.64 32.66
C GLU A 107 9.03 -55.64 32.17
N ARG A 108 8.52 -56.49 33.07
CA ARG A 108 7.43 -57.42 32.73
C ARG A 108 6.19 -56.68 32.27
N ILE A 109 5.75 -55.65 33.01
CA ILE A 109 4.58 -54.84 32.64
C ILE A 109 4.81 -54.14 31.29
N LYS A 110 6.00 -53.59 31.06
CA LYS A 110 6.34 -52.95 29.77
C LYS A 110 6.21 -53.92 28.60
N LEU A 111 6.79 -55.12 28.71
CA LEU A 111 6.73 -56.14 27.67
C LEU A 111 5.31 -56.67 27.44
N GLU A 112 4.50 -56.80 28.49
CA GLU A 112 3.09 -57.19 28.37
C GLU A 112 2.27 -56.11 27.66
N MET A 113 2.48 -54.83 27.99
CA MET A 113 1.84 -53.70 27.29
C MET A 113 2.27 -53.63 25.82
N GLU A 114 3.57 -53.79 25.55
CA GLU A 114 4.11 -53.83 24.18
C GLU A 114 3.43 -54.95 23.38
N ASN A 115 3.32 -56.16 23.94
CA ASN A 115 2.64 -57.27 23.27
C ASN A 115 1.15 -56.98 23.02
N MET A 116 0.45 -56.36 23.96
CA MET A 116 -0.95 -55.96 23.76
C MET A 116 -1.10 -54.98 22.58
N ASN A 117 -0.15 -54.06 22.41
CA ASN A 117 -0.15 -53.13 21.28
C ASN A 117 0.16 -53.86 19.97
N LEU A 118 1.08 -54.83 19.98
CA LEU A 118 1.37 -55.70 18.82
C LEU A 118 0.17 -56.56 18.41
N ASP A 119 -0.63 -57.04 19.37
CA ASP A 119 -1.89 -57.75 19.09
C ASP A 119 -2.93 -56.84 18.41
N ASN A 120 -2.95 -55.55 18.77
CA ASN A 120 -3.82 -54.54 18.19
C ASN A 120 -3.27 -53.92 16.89
N LEU A 121 -2.08 -54.31 16.46
CA LEU A 121 -1.40 -53.75 15.28
C LEU A 121 -2.29 -53.76 14.02
N PRO A 122 -3.04 -54.83 13.68
CA PRO A 122 -3.92 -54.81 12.50
C PRO A 122 -5.00 -53.73 12.57
N SER A 123 -5.58 -53.52 13.75
CA SER A 123 -6.60 -52.48 13.97
C SER A 123 -5.97 -51.09 13.84
N ASN A 124 -4.78 -50.90 14.40
CA ASN A 124 -4.05 -49.65 14.34
C ASN A 124 -3.63 -49.31 12.88
N LEU A 125 -3.11 -50.30 12.14
CA LEU A 125 -2.80 -50.16 10.72
C LEU A 125 -4.05 -49.83 9.88
N LYS A 126 -5.20 -50.41 10.23
CA LYS A 126 -6.48 -50.08 9.59
C LYS A 126 -6.83 -48.61 9.71
N VAL A 127 -6.75 -48.05 10.90
CA VAL A 127 -6.99 -46.62 11.13
C VAL A 127 -6.00 -45.77 10.33
N ALA A 128 -4.71 -46.06 10.40
CA ALA A 128 -3.68 -45.28 9.70
C ALA A 128 -3.88 -45.28 8.17
N THR A 129 -4.10 -46.45 7.56
CA THR A 129 -4.31 -46.52 6.11
C THR A 129 -5.62 -45.88 5.65
N GLN A 130 -6.69 -45.96 6.46
CA GLN A 130 -7.96 -45.29 6.14
C GLN A 130 -7.77 -43.76 6.15
N ASN A 131 -7.05 -43.23 7.14
CA ASN A 131 -6.73 -41.80 7.22
C ASN A 131 -5.86 -41.36 6.02
N PHE A 132 -4.81 -42.13 5.68
CA PHE A 132 -4.00 -41.84 4.50
C PHE A 132 -4.81 -41.90 3.20
N THR A 133 -5.67 -42.90 3.06
CA THR A 133 -6.54 -43.05 1.88
C THR A 133 -7.46 -41.84 1.76
N LYS A 134 -8.07 -41.41 2.86
CA LYS A 134 -8.91 -40.21 2.92
C LYS A 134 -8.13 -38.96 2.54
N MET A 135 -6.96 -38.74 3.14
CA MET A 135 -6.09 -37.60 2.82
C MET A 135 -5.73 -37.55 1.32
N ASN A 136 -5.40 -38.70 0.72
CA ASN A 136 -5.13 -38.79 -0.71
C ASN A 136 -6.38 -38.48 -1.56
N GLN A 137 -7.56 -38.98 -1.16
CA GLN A 137 -8.82 -38.67 -1.83
C GLN A 137 -9.15 -37.17 -1.74
N ASP A 138 -9.04 -36.57 -0.55
CA ASP A 138 -9.28 -35.15 -0.31
C ASP A 138 -8.33 -34.28 -1.16
N TYR A 139 -7.05 -34.64 -1.23
CA TYR A 139 -6.06 -33.98 -2.10
C TYR A 139 -6.45 -34.09 -3.58
N MET A 140 -6.70 -35.31 -4.08
CA MET A 140 -7.01 -35.54 -5.49
C MET A 140 -8.32 -34.84 -5.90
N GLU A 141 -9.32 -34.84 -5.02
CA GLU A 141 -10.57 -34.13 -5.25
C GLU A 141 -10.37 -32.62 -5.22
N GLY A 142 -9.57 -32.09 -4.28
CA GLY A 142 -9.24 -30.67 -4.20
C GLY A 142 -8.46 -30.17 -5.42
N VAL A 143 -7.48 -30.95 -5.91
CA VAL A 143 -6.76 -30.66 -7.16
C VAL A 143 -7.73 -30.69 -8.35
N LYS A 144 -8.58 -31.71 -8.45
CA LYS A 144 -9.55 -31.84 -9.55
C LYS A 144 -10.57 -30.70 -9.58
N LYS A 145 -11.01 -30.24 -8.41
CA LYS A 145 -11.91 -29.08 -8.27
C LYS A 145 -11.19 -27.74 -8.45
N GLY A 146 -9.86 -27.73 -8.54
CA GLY A 146 -9.06 -26.52 -8.64
C GLY A 146 -8.96 -25.72 -7.34
N SER A 147 -9.31 -26.31 -6.18
CA SER A 147 -9.23 -25.66 -4.86
C SER A 147 -7.89 -25.87 -4.17
N LEU A 148 -7.03 -26.75 -4.68
CA LEU A 148 -5.67 -27.00 -4.19
C LEU A 148 -4.67 -26.90 -5.35
N PHE A 149 -3.45 -26.45 -5.07
CA PHE A 149 -2.35 -26.59 -6.00
C PHE A 149 -1.85 -28.04 -6.07
N ARG A 150 -1.34 -28.42 -7.25
CA ARG A 150 -0.66 -29.71 -7.40
C ARG A 150 0.65 -29.70 -6.63
N ASN A 151 0.80 -30.65 -5.72
CA ASN A 151 2.04 -30.97 -5.05
C ASN A 151 2.69 -32.18 -5.75
N LEU A 152 3.65 -31.91 -6.63
CA LEU A 152 4.30 -32.95 -7.42
C LEU A 152 5.12 -33.92 -6.57
N ASP A 153 5.64 -33.50 -5.43
CA ASP A 153 6.42 -34.37 -4.54
C ASP A 153 5.50 -35.34 -3.81
N PHE A 154 4.35 -34.86 -3.32
CA PHE A 154 3.30 -35.72 -2.80
C PHE A 154 2.83 -36.71 -3.88
N GLU A 155 2.49 -36.22 -5.07
CA GLU A 155 2.03 -37.08 -6.18
C GLU A 155 3.08 -38.15 -6.54
N LYS A 156 4.36 -37.78 -6.67
CA LYS A 156 5.43 -38.76 -6.95
C LYS A 156 5.63 -39.78 -5.83
N LYS A 157 5.52 -39.36 -4.56
CA LYS A 157 5.78 -40.24 -3.41
C LYS A 157 4.57 -41.12 -3.07
N VAL A 158 3.35 -40.66 -3.33
CA VAL A 158 2.11 -41.37 -2.96
C VAL A 158 1.44 -42.07 -4.16
N LEU A 159 1.44 -41.48 -5.36
CA LEU A 159 0.81 -42.11 -6.55
C LEU A 159 1.65 -43.23 -7.15
N ASN A 160 2.96 -43.27 -6.91
CA ASN A 160 3.81 -44.40 -7.31
C ASN A 160 3.74 -45.59 -6.32
N GLY A 161 2.74 -45.61 -5.44
CA GLY A 161 2.50 -46.71 -4.51
C GLY A 161 3.32 -46.61 -3.21
N PHE A 162 2.96 -47.47 -2.26
CA PHE A 162 3.56 -47.48 -0.92
C PHE A 162 4.93 -48.18 -0.85
N GLU A 163 5.52 -48.50 -1.99
CA GLU A 163 6.81 -49.21 -2.08
C GLU A 163 7.97 -48.38 -1.51
N ASN A 164 7.86 -47.05 -1.54
CA ASN A 164 8.87 -46.13 -0.99
C ASN A 164 8.65 -45.81 0.50
N TYR A 165 7.63 -46.40 1.13
CA TYR A 165 7.34 -46.19 2.54
C TYR A 165 8.10 -47.18 3.39
N LEU A 166 8.65 -46.69 4.49
CA LEU A 166 9.26 -47.54 5.51
C LEU A 166 8.23 -47.79 6.60
N GLY A 167 7.91 -49.06 6.81
CA GLY A 167 7.06 -49.51 7.91
C GLY A 167 7.92 -50.05 9.05
N GLY A 168 7.65 -49.61 10.27
CA GLY A 168 8.35 -49.99 11.48
C GLY A 168 7.41 -50.14 12.66
N ILE A 169 7.93 -50.63 13.77
CA ILE A 169 7.21 -50.65 15.04
C ILE A 169 8.07 -49.89 16.05
N ASP A 170 7.45 -49.01 16.83
CA ASP A 170 8.15 -48.31 17.89
C ASP A 170 8.44 -49.22 19.10
N GLU A 171 9.16 -48.69 20.09
CA GLU A 171 9.49 -49.42 21.32
C GLU A 171 8.28 -49.81 22.17
N ASN A 172 7.10 -49.27 21.87
CA ASN A 172 5.84 -49.51 22.59
C ASN A 172 4.91 -50.45 21.82
N GLY A 173 5.28 -50.93 20.64
CA GLY A 173 4.47 -51.83 19.82
C GLY A 173 3.47 -51.12 18.90
N PHE A 174 3.59 -49.81 18.69
CA PHE A 174 2.76 -49.05 17.76
C PHE A 174 3.36 -48.96 16.37
N PRO A 175 2.53 -48.88 15.31
CA PRO A 175 3.03 -48.76 13.95
C PRO A 175 3.69 -47.38 13.73
N LEU A 176 4.86 -47.42 13.09
CA LEU A 176 5.55 -46.27 12.51
C LEU A 176 5.51 -46.39 10.99
N VAL A 177 5.15 -45.31 10.32
CA VAL A 177 5.17 -45.24 8.86
C VAL A 177 5.95 -43.98 8.49
N GLY A 178 7.06 -44.15 7.78
CA GLY A 178 7.90 -43.04 7.36
C GLY A 178 7.97 -42.88 5.85
N PHE A 179 8.22 -41.66 5.45
CA PHE A 179 8.62 -41.34 4.09
C PHE A 179 10.15 -41.33 4.06
N LYS A 180 10.71 -41.83 2.96
CA LYS A 180 12.12 -41.60 2.68
C LYS A 180 12.31 -40.11 2.38
N ASP A 181 12.92 -39.39 3.31
CA ASP A 181 13.53 -38.06 3.13
C ASP A 181 12.61 -37.02 2.49
N ILE A 182 11.75 -36.39 3.29
CA ILE A 182 10.75 -35.40 2.86
C ILE A 182 11.39 -34.04 2.62
N ASP A 183 12.35 -33.65 3.46
CA ASP A 183 13.01 -32.35 3.41
C ASP A 183 14.34 -32.35 2.62
N GLY A 184 14.79 -33.50 2.14
CA GLY A 184 15.99 -33.64 1.33
C GLY A 184 17.28 -33.56 2.15
N ASP A 185 17.19 -33.75 3.48
CA ASP A 185 18.30 -33.72 4.41
C ASP A 185 19.08 -35.05 4.47
N GLY A 186 18.63 -36.07 3.74
CA GLY A 186 19.24 -37.40 3.68
C GLY A 186 18.83 -38.31 4.85
N LYS A 187 17.91 -37.90 5.72
CA LYS A 187 17.37 -38.70 6.82
C LYS A 187 15.98 -39.22 6.50
N ILE A 188 15.54 -40.20 7.28
CA ILE A 188 14.20 -40.77 7.14
C ILE A 188 13.25 -40.00 8.05
N ASP A 189 12.23 -39.37 7.47
CA ASP A 189 11.15 -38.75 8.23
C ASP A 189 10.11 -39.81 8.58
N LEU A 190 10.22 -40.35 9.80
CA LEU A 190 9.25 -41.28 10.37
C LEU A 190 8.07 -40.51 10.96
N MET A 191 6.83 -40.87 10.57
CA MET A 191 5.63 -40.33 11.20
C MET A 191 5.27 -41.19 12.43
N PRO A 192 5.20 -40.59 13.65
CA PRO A 192 4.75 -41.29 14.85
C PRO A 192 3.28 -41.74 14.74
N TRP A 193 2.92 -42.76 15.54
CA TRP A 193 1.56 -43.29 15.60
C TRP A 193 0.48 -42.24 15.88
N ASP A 194 0.74 -41.30 16.79
CA ASP A 194 -0.26 -40.28 17.12
C ASP A 194 -0.61 -39.39 15.93
N ASN A 195 0.37 -39.05 15.09
CA ASN A 195 0.12 -38.28 13.86
C ASN A 195 -0.63 -39.12 12.82
N LEU A 196 -0.31 -40.42 12.73
CA LEU A 196 -0.99 -41.37 11.85
C LEU A 196 -2.45 -41.59 12.24
N LYS A 197 -2.74 -41.75 13.54
CA LYS A 197 -4.09 -42.01 14.07
C LYS A 197 -5.00 -40.79 13.90
N ASP A 198 -4.43 -39.58 14.06
CA ASP A 198 -5.18 -38.33 14.00
C ASP A 198 -5.25 -37.76 12.58
N GLY A 199 -4.62 -38.42 11.61
CA GLY A 199 -4.59 -37.97 10.22
C GLY A 199 -3.86 -36.63 10.06
N ILE A 200 -2.97 -36.30 11.00
CA ILE A 200 -2.14 -35.09 10.94
C ILE A 200 -1.07 -35.38 9.89
N GLY A 201 -1.32 -34.92 8.67
CA GLY A 201 -0.43 -35.13 7.54
C GLY A 201 0.89 -34.38 7.73
N VAL A 202 1.99 -35.02 7.32
CA VAL A 202 3.29 -34.35 7.12
C VAL A 202 3.25 -33.45 5.86
N TRP A 203 2.19 -33.57 5.06
CA TRP A 203 1.97 -32.78 3.86
C TRP A 203 1.12 -31.56 4.15
N GLU A 204 1.69 -30.38 3.94
CA GLU A 204 0.94 -29.13 3.88
C GLU A 204 0.45 -28.93 2.44
N PHE A 205 -0.85 -29.09 2.20
CA PHE A 205 -1.46 -28.84 0.89
C PHE A 205 -1.85 -27.38 0.78
N GLN A 206 -1.24 -26.66 -0.16
CA GLN A 206 -1.50 -25.24 -0.36
C GLN A 206 -2.86 -25.03 -1.03
N PRO A 207 -3.80 -24.28 -0.39
CA PRO A 207 -5.06 -23.92 -1.01
C PRO A 207 -4.86 -22.96 -2.19
N LYS A 208 -5.66 -23.20 -3.24
CA LYS A 208 -5.83 -22.27 -4.35
C LYS A 208 -7.00 -21.34 -4.03
N MET A 209 -6.70 -20.06 -3.86
CA MET A 209 -7.66 -19.02 -3.53
C MET A 209 -8.06 -18.29 -4.81
N ASP A 210 -9.32 -17.89 -4.90
CA ASP A 210 -9.79 -17.03 -5.98
C ASP A 210 -9.37 -15.58 -5.68
N TYR A 211 -8.37 -15.11 -6.42
CA TYR A 211 -7.75 -13.79 -6.23
C TYR A 211 -8.76 -12.65 -6.41
N ASP A 212 -9.54 -12.70 -7.50
CA ASP A 212 -10.48 -11.64 -7.85
C ASP A 212 -11.65 -11.60 -6.86
N LYS A 213 -12.15 -12.78 -6.47
CA LYS A 213 -13.21 -12.89 -5.46
C LYS A 213 -12.77 -12.35 -4.11
N MET A 214 -11.60 -12.74 -3.62
CA MET A 214 -11.06 -12.30 -2.32
C MET A 214 -10.85 -10.78 -2.28
N ILE A 215 -10.35 -10.19 -3.37
CA ILE A 215 -10.19 -8.73 -3.49
C ILE A 215 -11.55 -8.05 -3.49
N THR A 216 -12.53 -8.60 -4.22
CA THR A 216 -13.89 -8.04 -4.28
C THR A 216 -14.54 -8.05 -2.89
N GLU A 217 -14.52 -9.19 -2.20
CA GLU A 217 -15.07 -9.33 -0.84
C GLU A 217 -14.40 -8.37 0.16
N MET A 218 -13.06 -8.24 0.09
CA MET A 218 -12.35 -7.27 0.92
C MET A 218 -12.81 -5.83 0.63
N SER A 219 -12.90 -5.49 -0.65
CA SER A 219 -13.20 -4.11 -1.07
C SER A 219 -14.65 -3.71 -0.83
N GLU A 220 -15.60 -4.65 -0.89
CA GLU A 220 -17.00 -4.42 -0.54
C GLU A 220 -17.14 -3.82 0.87
N GLY A 221 -16.36 -4.32 1.83
CA GLY A 221 -16.34 -3.84 3.22
C GLY A 221 -15.72 -2.45 3.42
N LEU A 222 -15.05 -1.88 2.41
CA LEU A 222 -14.37 -0.59 2.52
C LEU A 222 -15.28 0.59 2.17
N GLY A 223 -15.27 1.64 3.00
CA GLY A 223 -15.97 2.89 2.71
C GLY A 223 -15.33 3.67 1.54
N THR A 224 -16.12 4.53 0.89
CA THR A 224 -15.58 5.53 -0.05
C THR A 224 -15.53 6.89 0.62
N VAL A 225 -14.50 7.68 0.32
CA VAL A 225 -14.35 9.04 0.79
C VAL A 225 -14.36 9.97 -0.42
N LYS A 226 -15.02 11.12 -0.26
CA LYS A 226 -15.02 12.20 -1.25
C LYS A 226 -14.01 13.25 -0.83
N THR A 227 -12.89 13.34 -1.53
CA THR A 227 -11.87 14.37 -1.35
C THR A 227 -12.08 15.51 -2.34
N LYS A 228 -11.74 16.74 -1.93
CA LYS A 228 -11.76 17.93 -2.78
C LYS A 228 -10.42 18.62 -2.67
N ASP A 229 -9.61 18.51 -3.71
CA ASP A 229 -8.31 19.15 -3.81
C ASP A 229 -8.35 20.31 -4.81
N ARG A 230 -7.43 21.25 -4.64
CA ARG A 230 -7.35 22.46 -5.47
C ARG A 230 -5.96 22.58 -6.08
N GLU A 231 -5.89 22.53 -7.41
CA GLU A 231 -4.68 22.80 -8.18
C GLU A 231 -4.88 24.07 -9.01
N GLY A 232 -4.41 25.21 -8.47
CA GLY A 232 -4.63 26.51 -9.08
C GLY A 232 -6.12 26.89 -9.14
N TYR A 233 -6.68 26.92 -10.34
CA TYR A 233 -8.11 27.16 -10.58
C TYR A 233 -8.92 25.88 -10.71
N ASP A 234 -8.30 24.71 -10.76
CA ASP A 234 -9.05 23.46 -10.87
C ASP A 234 -9.39 22.93 -9.47
N ILE A 235 -10.66 22.59 -9.26
CA ILE A 235 -11.19 21.86 -8.13
C ILE A 235 -11.34 20.42 -8.58
N ILE A 236 -10.49 19.55 -8.05
CA ILE A 236 -10.51 18.12 -8.33
C ILE A 236 -11.31 17.47 -7.19
N THR A 237 -12.47 16.92 -7.52
CA THR A 237 -13.29 16.16 -6.60
C THR A 237 -13.15 14.68 -6.93
N GLU A 238 -12.47 13.93 -6.08
CA GLU A 238 -12.36 12.48 -6.21
C GLU A 238 -13.25 11.78 -5.19
N LYS A 239 -13.97 10.74 -5.60
CA LYS A 239 -14.71 9.84 -4.71
C LYS A 239 -14.24 8.43 -5.00
N GLY A 240 -13.73 7.74 -3.98
CA GLY A 240 -13.22 6.38 -4.09
C GLY A 240 -12.76 5.83 -2.75
N ILE A 241 -12.17 4.64 -2.77
CA ILE A 241 -11.48 4.10 -1.59
C ILE A 241 -10.18 4.89 -1.40
N PRO A 242 -9.91 5.45 -0.20
CA PRO A 242 -8.65 6.15 0.07
C PRO A 242 -7.43 5.25 -0.18
N LEU A 243 -6.34 5.83 -0.70
CA LEU A 243 -5.13 5.07 -1.04
C LEU A 243 -4.49 4.37 0.18
N ASP A 244 -4.45 5.05 1.32
CA ASP A 244 -3.93 4.53 2.59
C ASP A 244 -4.77 3.35 3.10
N VAL A 245 -6.10 3.43 2.97
CA VAL A 245 -7.02 2.34 3.30
C VAL A 245 -6.80 1.15 2.36
N ALA A 246 -6.70 1.39 1.05
CA ALA A 246 -6.44 0.33 0.08
C ALA A 246 -5.09 -0.37 0.32
N GLN A 247 -4.03 0.39 0.64
CA GLN A 247 -2.72 -0.15 0.99
C GLN A 247 -2.76 -0.97 2.29
N SER A 248 -3.42 -0.47 3.34
CA SER A 248 -3.56 -1.20 4.60
C SER A 248 -4.37 -2.49 4.44
N SER A 249 -5.42 -2.48 3.61
CA SER A 249 -6.20 -3.68 3.29
C SER A 249 -5.42 -4.68 2.45
N ALA A 250 -4.64 -4.22 1.47
CA ALA A 250 -3.75 -5.10 0.71
C ALA A 250 -2.71 -5.76 1.64
N GLN A 251 -2.14 -5.00 2.56
CA GLN A 251 -1.18 -5.52 3.53
C GLN A 251 -1.81 -6.57 4.45
N SER A 252 -3.04 -6.36 4.94
CA SER A 252 -3.74 -7.34 5.79
C SER A 252 -4.19 -8.60 5.03
N MET A 253 -4.40 -8.50 3.72
CA MET A 253 -4.59 -9.68 2.86
C MET A 253 -3.29 -10.45 2.67
N MET A 254 -2.14 -9.77 2.63
CA MET A 254 -0.84 -10.39 2.36
C MET A 254 -0.19 -11.00 3.61
N TYR A 255 -0.32 -10.33 4.75
CA TYR A 255 0.36 -10.69 6.00
C TYR A 255 -0.63 -10.86 7.16
N ASP A 256 -0.36 -11.83 8.03
CA ASP A 256 -1.07 -12.00 9.29
C ASP A 256 -0.59 -11.00 10.36
N SER A 257 -1.19 -11.04 11.55
CA SER A 257 -0.85 -10.15 12.66
C SER A 257 0.59 -10.30 13.17
N ASN A 258 1.25 -11.42 12.86
CA ASN A 258 2.62 -11.72 13.26
C ASN A 258 3.63 -11.41 12.13
N GLY A 259 3.16 -10.95 10.97
CA GLY A 259 3.99 -10.67 9.80
C GLY A 259 4.27 -11.88 8.90
N TYR A 260 3.66 -13.04 9.15
CA TYR A 260 3.77 -14.20 8.26
C TYR A 260 2.84 -14.07 7.06
N LEU A 261 3.23 -14.69 5.93
CA LEU A 261 2.39 -14.72 4.74
C LEU A 261 1.09 -15.49 4.99
N THR A 262 -0.03 -14.86 4.63
CA THR A 262 -1.35 -15.51 4.67
C THR A 262 -1.48 -16.57 3.57
N ASN A 263 -2.52 -17.41 3.66
CA ASN A 263 -2.87 -18.34 2.59
C ASN A 263 -3.15 -17.63 1.25
N PHE A 264 -3.65 -16.39 1.27
CA PHE A 264 -3.87 -15.60 0.06
C PHE A 264 -2.54 -15.27 -0.63
N ALA A 265 -1.56 -14.74 0.10
CA ALA A 265 -0.24 -14.42 -0.45
C ALA A 265 0.50 -15.68 -0.95
N LYS A 266 0.50 -16.75 -0.15
CA LYS A 266 1.10 -18.05 -0.55
C LYS A 266 0.47 -18.58 -1.83
N SER A 267 -0.87 -18.49 -1.94
CA SER A 267 -1.63 -18.92 -3.11
C SER A 267 -1.24 -18.12 -4.35
N ARG A 268 -1.17 -16.79 -4.23
CA ARG A 268 -0.82 -15.90 -5.34
C ARG A 268 0.62 -16.09 -5.82
N LEU A 269 1.57 -16.26 -4.90
CA LEU A 269 2.96 -16.58 -5.23
C LEU A 269 3.07 -17.88 -6.03
N THR A 270 2.38 -18.92 -5.55
CA THR A 270 2.38 -20.24 -6.21
C THR A 270 1.76 -20.16 -7.61
N GLU A 271 0.67 -19.40 -7.79
CA GLU A 271 0.04 -19.21 -9.09
C GLU A 271 0.95 -18.49 -10.10
N LEU A 272 1.77 -17.55 -9.63
CA LEU A 272 2.76 -16.84 -10.42
C LEU A 272 4.06 -17.65 -10.64
N GLY A 273 4.16 -18.85 -10.08
CA GLY A 273 5.30 -19.75 -10.23
C GLY A 273 6.47 -19.48 -9.28
N TYR A 274 6.26 -18.69 -8.22
CA TYR A 274 7.29 -18.41 -7.21
C TYR A 274 7.19 -19.38 -6.03
N ASP A 275 8.33 -19.66 -5.39
CA ASP A 275 8.38 -20.40 -4.13
C ASP A 275 7.95 -19.49 -2.97
N TYR A 276 6.79 -19.80 -2.38
CA TYR A 276 6.26 -19.04 -1.26
C TYR A 276 7.02 -19.27 0.07
N ARG A 277 7.88 -20.29 0.15
CA ARG A 277 8.71 -20.56 1.33
C ARG A 277 9.91 -19.63 1.42
N ASN A 278 10.43 -19.21 0.26
CA ASN A 278 11.53 -18.26 0.13
C ASN A 278 11.18 -17.17 -0.90
N PRO A 279 10.18 -16.32 -0.62
CA PRO A 279 9.71 -15.32 -1.56
C PRO A 279 10.73 -14.19 -1.71
N ASN A 280 10.92 -13.71 -2.94
CA ASN A 280 11.67 -12.49 -3.20
C ASN A 280 10.86 -11.27 -2.69
N GLU A 281 11.50 -10.39 -1.92
CA GLU A 281 10.89 -9.18 -1.37
C GLU A 281 10.32 -8.26 -2.47
N GLU A 282 11.00 -8.14 -3.60
CA GLU A 282 10.53 -7.32 -4.73
C GLU A 282 9.25 -7.90 -5.34
N THR A 283 9.17 -9.22 -5.46
CA THR A 283 7.97 -9.92 -5.93
C THR A 283 6.81 -9.71 -4.96
N LEU A 284 7.05 -9.82 -3.65
CA LEU A 284 6.03 -9.57 -2.63
C LEU A 284 5.49 -8.15 -2.70
N LYS A 285 6.36 -7.14 -2.77
CA LYS A 285 5.96 -5.73 -2.92
C LYS A 285 5.21 -5.49 -4.24
N GLY A 286 5.58 -6.19 -5.30
CA GLY A 286 4.88 -6.14 -6.58
C GLY A 286 3.45 -6.67 -6.48
N ILE A 287 3.26 -7.83 -5.82
CA ILE A 287 1.94 -8.40 -5.57
C ILE A 287 1.12 -7.48 -4.66
N GLU A 288 1.71 -6.99 -3.57
CA GLU A 288 1.03 -6.07 -2.64
C GLU A 288 0.53 -4.80 -3.35
N ARG A 289 1.34 -4.22 -4.25
CA ARG A 289 0.93 -3.08 -5.09
C ARG A 289 -0.22 -3.43 -6.03
N ASP A 290 -0.16 -4.57 -6.72
CA ASP A 290 -1.24 -5.03 -7.60
C ASP A 290 -2.55 -5.23 -6.82
N VAL A 291 -2.48 -5.82 -5.62
CA VAL A 291 -3.64 -5.97 -4.73
C VAL A 291 -4.20 -4.59 -4.33
N ALA A 292 -3.34 -3.67 -3.88
CA ALA A 292 -3.76 -2.34 -3.47
C ALA A 292 -4.40 -1.55 -4.63
N GLU A 293 -3.83 -1.64 -5.83
CA GLU A 293 -4.37 -0.99 -7.03
C GLU A 293 -5.72 -1.59 -7.44
N ARG A 294 -5.88 -2.90 -7.35
CA ARG A 294 -7.15 -3.58 -7.64
C ARG A 294 -8.24 -3.23 -6.62
N ILE A 295 -7.90 -3.15 -5.33
CA ILE A 295 -8.83 -2.66 -4.28
C ILE A 295 -9.22 -1.21 -4.57
N LEU A 296 -8.24 -0.35 -4.88
CA LEU A 296 -8.47 1.06 -5.18
C LEU A 296 -9.44 1.25 -6.37
N ASN A 297 -9.34 0.38 -7.37
CA ASN A 297 -10.13 0.41 -8.59
C ASN A 297 -11.40 -0.48 -8.53
N SER A 298 -11.71 -1.11 -7.40
CA SER A 298 -12.83 -2.06 -7.31
C SER A 298 -14.20 -1.39 -7.24
N LYS A 299 -14.25 -0.08 -6.93
CA LYS A 299 -15.48 0.71 -6.81
C LYS A 299 -15.43 1.88 -7.79
N ASP A 300 -16.61 2.30 -8.25
CA ASP A 300 -16.74 3.42 -9.20
C ASP A 300 -16.07 4.67 -8.63
N ARG A 301 -14.96 5.05 -9.28
CA ARG A 301 -14.20 6.24 -8.94
C ARG A 301 -14.81 7.42 -9.70
N GLU A 302 -15.43 8.34 -8.97
CA GLU A 302 -15.88 9.60 -9.58
C GLU A 302 -14.72 10.60 -9.48
N SER A 303 -14.22 11.07 -10.63
CA SER A 303 -13.27 12.18 -10.70
C SER A 303 -13.91 13.32 -11.48
N LEU A 304 -14.26 14.39 -10.78
CA LEU A 304 -14.79 15.61 -11.36
C LEU A 304 -13.74 16.70 -11.26
N ARG A 305 -13.30 17.22 -12.41
CA ARG A 305 -12.42 18.40 -12.48
C ARG A 305 -13.27 19.59 -12.87
N GLU A 306 -13.50 20.49 -11.93
CA GLU A 306 -14.25 21.73 -12.15
C GLU A 306 -13.27 22.91 -12.18
N ARG A 307 -13.30 23.72 -13.23
CA ARG A 307 -12.50 24.95 -13.30
C ARG A 307 -13.24 26.07 -12.58
N ASP A 308 -12.63 26.64 -11.54
CA ASP A 308 -13.10 27.82 -10.82
C ASP A 308 -12.93 29.08 -11.68
N THR A 309 -13.87 29.23 -12.61
CA THR A 309 -13.97 30.37 -13.53
C THR A 309 -14.14 31.70 -12.79
N THR A 310 -14.73 31.71 -11.60
CA THR A 310 -14.89 32.90 -10.75
C THR A 310 -13.56 33.52 -10.35
N SER A 311 -12.64 32.68 -9.89
CA SER A 311 -11.30 33.12 -9.48
C SER A 311 -10.45 33.55 -10.68
N GLU A 312 -10.58 32.85 -11.82
CA GLU A 312 -9.89 33.19 -13.08
C GLU A 312 -10.37 34.52 -13.66
N GLN A 313 -11.68 34.72 -13.75
CA GLN A 313 -12.28 35.97 -14.23
C GLN A 313 -11.89 37.16 -13.34
N GLY A 314 -11.83 36.94 -12.01
CA GLY A 314 -11.38 37.95 -11.05
C GLY A 314 -9.92 38.37 -11.27
N ALA A 315 -9.02 37.43 -11.59
CA ALA A 315 -7.63 37.73 -11.91
C ALA A 315 -7.50 38.50 -13.24
N LEU A 316 -8.23 38.08 -14.28
CA LEU A 316 -8.26 38.76 -15.58
C LEU A 316 -8.78 40.19 -15.47
N ASN A 317 -9.85 40.40 -14.73
CA ASN A 317 -10.43 41.73 -14.50
C ASN A 317 -9.47 42.65 -13.75
N ARG A 318 -8.70 42.15 -12.79
CA ARG A 318 -7.65 42.93 -12.09
C ARG A 318 -6.53 43.33 -13.04
N ALA A 319 -6.00 42.39 -13.83
CA ALA A 319 -4.95 42.66 -14.81
C ALA A 319 -5.40 43.67 -15.88
N GLN A 320 -6.66 43.61 -16.32
CA GLN A 320 -7.21 44.57 -17.28
C GLN A 320 -7.36 45.98 -16.69
N ARG A 321 -7.79 46.09 -15.42
CA ARG A 321 -7.85 47.38 -14.71
C ARG A 321 -6.47 48.01 -14.56
N GLU A 322 -5.45 47.22 -14.23
CA GLU A 322 -4.07 47.70 -14.12
C GLU A 322 -3.52 48.21 -15.45
N ARG A 323 -3.79 47.50 -16.56
CA ARG A 323 -3.40 47.97 -17.91
C ARG A 323 -4.07 49.30 -18.27
N ILE A 324 -5.37 49.42 -18.04
CA ILE A 324 -6.12 50.67 -18.32
C ILE A 324 -5.58 51.82 -17.45
N HIS A 325 -5.25 51.56 -16.19
CA HIS A 325 -4.66 52.56 -15.31
C HIS A 325 -3.28 53.01 -15.80
N GLN A 326 -2.43 52.09 -16.27
CA GLN A 326 -1.13 52.44 -16.85
C GLN A 326 -1.30 53.23 -18.16
N ASP A 327 -2.16 52.78 -19.07
CA ASP A 327 -2.41 53.45 -20.36
C ASP A 327 -2.94 54.89 -20.18
N ASN A 328 -3.76 55.13 -19.15
CA ASN A 328 -4.23 56.48 -18.83
C ASN A 328 -3.10 57.37 -18.28
N LYS A 329 -2.19 56.81 -17.48
CA LYS A 329 -1.02 57.53 -16.95
C LYS A 329 -0.04 57.94 -18.06
N THR A 330 0.07 57.15 -19.13
CA THR A 330 0.91 57.44 -20.31
C THR A 330 0.27 58.44 -21.27
N LYS A 331 -1.08 58.55 -21.30
CA LYS A 331 -1.78 59.53 -22.13
C LYS A 331 -1.74 60.96 -21.57
N GLU A 332 -1.63 61.14 -20.25
CA GLU A 332 -1.52 62.48 -19.65
C GLU A 332 -0.17 63.16 -19.93
N THR A 333 0.90 62.40 -20.18
CA THR A 333 2.28 62.95 -20.30
C THR A 333 2.66 63.46 -21.70
N ASN A 334 1.86 63.22 -22.75
CA ASN A 334 2.21 63.57 -24.14
C ASN A 334 1.28 64.60 -24.81
N THR A 335 0.65 65.51 -24.05
CA THR A 335 -0.33 66.45 -24.62
C THR A 335 0.20 67.82 -25.05
N GLY A 336 1.50 68.13 -24.88
CA GLY A 336 2.11 69.36 -25.42
C GLY A 336 1.53 70.65 -24.84
N ILE A 337 1.22 70.62 -23.54
CA ILE A 337 0.78 71.80 -22.77
C ILE A 337 2.03 72.42 -22.16
N GLY A 338 2.36 73.67 -22.53
CA GLY A 338 3.40 74.47 -21.86
C GLY A 338 4.77 74.60 -22.54
N GLU A 339 4.99 74.04 -23.74
CA GLU A 339 6.27 74.19 -24.48
C GLU A 339 6.06 74.86 -25.84
N ALA A 340 7.03 75.68 -26.29
CA ALA A 340 7.00 76.27 -27.62
C ALA A 340 7.19 75.18 -28.69
N VAL A 341 6.14 74.89 -29.47
CA VAL A 341 6.16 73.83 -30.49
C VAL A 341 6.23 74.42 -31.90
N GLU A 342 7.00 73.77 -32.78
CA GLU A 342 6.98 74.07 -34.21
C GLU A 342 5.57 73.81 -34.79
N PRO A 343 4.98 74.74 -35.53
CA PRO A 343 3.69 74.48 -36.17
C PRO A 343 3.79 73.35 -37.18
N THR A 344 2.93 72.35 -37.06
CA THR A 344 2.79 71.23 -38.00
C THR A 344 1.31 70.99 -38.27
N THR A 345 0.99 70.21 -39.31
CA THR A 345 -0.38 69.75 -39.57
C THR A 345 -0.98 69.03 -38.36
N ASN A 346 -0.17 68.32 -37.57
CA ASN A 346 -0.63 67.62 -36.37
C ASN A 346 -0.95 68.60 -35.22
N THR A 347 -0.08 69.60 -35.00
CA THR A 347 -0.23 70.55 -33.89
C THR A 347 -1.25 71.66 -34.18
N TRP A 348 -1.41 72.11 -35.43
CA TRP A 348 -2.31 73.23 -35.80
C TRP A 348 -3.44 72.87 -36.78
N GLY A 349 -3.50 71.64 -37.27
CA GLY A 349 -4.60 71.17 -38.13
C GLY A 349 -4.72 72.00 -39.41
N ASN A 350 -5.95 72.35 -39.77
CA ASN A 350 -6.25 73.09 -41.02
C ASN A 350 -5.66 74.51 -41.04
N HIS A 351 -5.43 75.12 -39.87
CA HIS A 351 -4.84 76.46 -39.77
C HIS A 351 -3.33 76.48 -40.00
N TYR A 352 -2.66 75.31 -40.05
CA TYR A 352 -1.22 75.24 -40.30
C TYR A 352 -0.79 75.99 -41.57
N LYS A 353 -1.58 75.90 -42.65
CA LYS A 353 -1.28 76.57 -43.94
C LYS A 353 -1.38 78.10 -43.88
N GLU A 354 -2.10 78.63 -42.89
CA GLU A 354 -2.33 80.05 -42.67
C GLU A 354 -1.22 80.70 -41.83
N ILE A 355 -0.43 79.90 -41.11
CA ILE A 355 0.68 80.37 -40.27
C ILE A 355 1.83 80.85 -41.16
N ALA A 356 2.47 81.95 -40.76
CA ALA A 356 3.61 82.49 -41.48
C ALA A 356 4.81 81.52 -41.42
N PRO A 357 5.57 81.30 -42.52
CA PRO A 357 6.75 80.45 -42.48
C PRO A 357 7.75 80.93 -41.42
N GLY A 358 8.13 80.02 -40.52
CA GLY A 358 9.05 80.29 -39.40
C GLY A 358 8.40 80.95 -38.17
N ALA A 359 7.08 81.16 -38.14
CA ALA A 359 6.40 81.56 -36.90
C ALA A 359 6.32 80.36 -35.94
N MET A 360 6.58 80.59 -34.66
CA MET A 360 6.49 79.56 -33.62
C MET A 360 5.22 79.72 -32.78
N SER A 361 4.83 78.63 -32.12
CA SER A 361 3.80 78.63 -31.08
C SER A 361 4.37 79.23 -29.80
N VAL A 362 3.69 80.22 -29.23
CA VAL A 362 4.02 80.77 -27.91
C VAL A 362 3.10 80.11 -26.87
N PRO A 363 3.64 79.39 -25.88
CA PRO A 363 2.84 78.78 -24.83
C PRO A 363 2.29 79.83 -23.88
N ILE A 364 1.07 79.59 -23.41
CA ILE A 364 0.41 80.38 -22.38
C ILE A 364 0.34 79.51 -21.13
N ASP A 365 1.03 79.93 -20.08
CA ASP A 365 1.04 79.21 -18.80
C ASP A 365 -0.27 79.44 -18.03
N GLY A 366 -1.33 78.70 -18.38
CA GLY A 366 -2.57 78.50 -17.60
C GLY A 366 -3.41 79.74 -17.23
N LYS A 367 -2.94 80.95 -17.54
CA LYS A 367 -3.51 82.23 -17.10
C LYS A 367 -4.66 82.73 -17.96
N VAL A 368 -4.80 82.24 -19.19
CA VAL A 368 -5.82 82.72 -20.12
C VAL A 368 -6.99 81.75 -20.17
N LYS A 369 -8.05 82.08 -19.44
CA LYS A 369 -9.36 81.41 -19.52
C LYS A 369 -10.38 82.38 -20.07
N LEU A 370 -10.88 82.08 -21.26
CA LEU A 370 -11.91 82.88 -21.91
C LEU A 370 -13.29 82.28 -21.57
N GLU A 371 -14.20 83.15 -21.15
CA GLU A 371 -15.59 82.76 -20.87
C GLU A 371 -16.28 82.19 -22.11
N ALA A 372 -16.00 82.79 -23.27
CA ALA A 372 -16.51 82.37 -24.57
C ALA A 372 -15.52 82.68 -25.70
N ILE A 373 -15.45 81.80 -26.70
CA ILE A 373 -14.74 82.00 -27.96
C ILE A 373 -15.54 81.43 -29.12
N ASP A 374 -15.58 82.16 -30.23
CA ASP A 374 -16.26 81.71 -31.44
C ASP A 374 -15.32 80.84 -32.29
N LEU A 375 -15.72 79.59 -32.50
CA LEU A 375 -15.07 78.66 -33.41
C LEU A 375 -15.80 78.69 -34.76
N LYS A 376 -15.13 79.21 -35.80
CA LYS A 376 -15.62 79.12 -37.18
C LYS A 376 -15.26 77.78 -37.79
N THR A 377 -16.27 77.01 -38.18
CA THR A 377 -16.10 75.73 -38.89
C THR A 377 -16.88 75.80 -40.20
N GLY A 378 -16.21 76.19 -41.29
CA GLY A 378 -16.91 76.50 -42.55
C GLY A 378 -17.82 77.74 -42.40
N ASP A 379 -19.07 77.64 -42.85
CA ASP A 379 -20.05 78.73 -42.77
C ASP A 379 -20.73 78.85 -41.39
N ASN A 380 -20.48 77.92 -40.47
CA ASN A 380 -21.10 77.90 -39.14
C ASN A 380 -20.13 78.44 -38.07
N THR A 381 -20.67 79.26 -37.17
CA THR A 381 -19.96 79.76 -35.98
C THR A 381 -20.52 79.09 -34.73
N LYS A 382 -19.69 78.35 -33.99
CA LYS A 382 -20.04 77.73 -32.70
C LYS A 382 -19.33 78.47 -31.58
N THR A 383 -20.07 79.01 -30.62
CA THR A 383 -19.48 79.60 -29.41
C THR A 383 -19.14 78.49 -28.41
N LEU A 384 -17.87 78.43 -28.00
CA LEU A 384 -17.35 77.51 -26.99
C LEU A 384 -17.17 78.26 -25.68
N SER A 385 -17.58 77.66 -24.55
CA SER A 385 -17.49 78.29 -23.22
C SER A 385 -16.39 77.70 -22.37
N ASN A 386 -15.87 78.50 -21.42
CA ASN A 386 -14.83 78.10 -20.45
C ASN A 386 -13.56 77.55 -21.12
N VAL A 387 -13.04 78.29 -22.08
CA VAL A 387 -11.93 77.83 -22.90
C VAL A 387 -10.61 78.24 -22.30
N SER A 388 -9.77 77.26 -21.99
CA SER A 388 -8.37 77.49 -21.60
C SER A 388 -7.54 77.61 -22.86
N ILE A 389 -6.77 78.70 -23.00
CA ILE A 389 -5.84 78.86 -24.13
C ILE A 389 -4.48 78.31 -23.72
N ASP A 390 -3.98 77.37 -24.51
CA ASP A 390 -2.72 76.66 -24.26
C ASP A 390 -1.57 77.30 -25.04
N ASN A 391 -1.83 77.77 -26.28
CA ASN A 391 -0.82 78.42 -27.12
C ASN A 391 -1.44 79.46 -28.07
N TYR A 392 -0.61 80.38 -28.56
CA TYR A 392 -0.97 81.28 -29.66
C TYR A 392 0.15 81.43 -30.70
N THR A 393 -0.23 81.83 -31.92
CA THR A 393 0.68 82.26 -32.99
C THR A 393 -0.05 83.24 -33.92
N TYR A 394 0.58 83.69 -35.01
CA TYR A 394 0.00 84.63 -35.96
C TYR A 394 -0.02 84.09 -37.40
N SER A 395 -1.11 84.38 -38.11
CA SER A 395 -1.25 84.08 -39.54
C SER A 395 -0.40 85.01 -40.40
N LYS A 396 -0.21 84.65 -41.68
CA LYS A 396 0.43 85.50 -42.70
C LYS A 396 -0.20 86.89 -42.82
N ASP A 397 -1.51 87.00 -42.55
CA ASP A 397 -2.27 88.25 -42.59
C ASP A 397 -2.22 89.01 -41.26
N GLY A 398 -1.45 88.54 -40.28
CA GLY A 398 -1.35 89.15 -38.96
C GLY A 398 -2.56 88.92 -38.05
N ARG A 399 -3.36 87.86 -38.28
CA ARG A 399 -4.46 87.47 -37.39
C ARG A 399 -3.98 86.44 -36.36
N MET A 400 -4.33 86.62 -35.09
CA MET A 400 -3.96 85.69 -34.03
C MET A 400 -4.70 84.35 -34.17
N ILE A 401 -3.96 83.25 -34.06
CA ILE A 401 -4.46 81.87 -34.05
C ILE A 401 -4.15 81.27 -32.69
N VAL A 402 -5.13 80.62 -32.07
CA VAL A 402 -4.98 80.04 -30.73
C VAL A 402 -5.28 78.55 -30.75
N THR A 403 -4.60 77.79 -29.88
CA THR A 403 -5.01 76.44 -29.48
C THR A 403 -5.40 76.44 -28.03
N GLY A 404 -6.42 75.66 -27.69
CA GLY A 404 -6.86 75.53 -26.31
C GLY A 404 -7.69 74.29 -26.06
N SER A 405 -8.25 74.20 -24.87
CA SER A 405 -9.15 73.13 -24.46
C SER A 405 -10.43 73.69 -23.82
N TYR A 406 -11.54 72.99 -24.05
CA TYR A 406 -12.84 73.32 -23.47
C TYR A 406 -13.53 72.06 -22.95
N PRO A 407 -14.31 72.14 -21.87
CA PRO A 407 -15.03 70.99 -21.34
C PRO A 407 -16.21 70.67 -22.26
N GLU A 408 -16.27 69.47 -22.84
CA GLU A 408 -17.41 69.00 -23.62
C GLU A 408 -18.17 67.93 -22.83
N GLY A 409 -19.06 68.38 -21.96
CA GLY A 409 -19.95 67.51 -21.18
C GLY A 409 -19.31 66.90 -19.92
N LYS A 410 -20.18 66.54 -18.97
CA LYS A 410 -19.81 65.78 -17.76
C LYS A 410 -20.28 64.35 -17.93
N THR A 411 -19.36 63.41 -18.07
CA THR A 411 -19.71 61.99 -18.12
C THR A 411 -19.76 61.49 -16.69
N THR A 412 -20.97 61.21 -16.20
CA THR A 412 -21.16 60.61 -14.87
C THR A 412 -21.24 59.11 -15.05
N VAL A 413 -20.16 58.40 -14.69
CA VAL A 413 -20.17 56.93 -14.76
C VAL A 413 -20.59 56.40 -13.38
N ASN A 414 -21.76 55.76 -13.32
CA ASN A 414 -22.16 54.99 -12.15
C ASN A 414 -21.38 53.67 -12.15
N LEU A 415 -20.41 53.55 -11.23
CA LEU A 415 -19.73 52.28 -10.96
C LEU A 415 -20.69 51.38 -10.16
N GLY A 416 -21.54 50.66 -10.89
CA GLY A 416 -22.52 49.75 -10.30
C GLY A 416 -21.87 48.51 -9.69
N ASN A 417 -22.36 48.16 -8.49
CA ASN A 417 -22.24 46.90 -7.75
C ASN A 417 -20.84 46.46 -7.32
N TYR A 418 -20.29 47.10 -6.29
CA TYR A 418 -19.70 46.45 -5.11
C TYR A 418 -19.26 47.56 -4.15
N GLY A 419 -20.05 47.83 -3.10
CA GLY A 419 -19.66 48.59 -1.90
C GLY A 419 -19.14 50.02 -2.10
N GLU A 420 -19.90 51.00 -1.60
CA GLU A 420 -19.63 52.46 -1.61
C GLU A 420 -19.80 53.18 -2.96
N GLY A 421 -20.89 53.95 -3.04
CA GLY A 421 -21.30 54.73 -4.21
C GLY A 421 -20.41 55.95 -4.49
N GLY A 422 -19.18 55.71 -4.93
CA GLY A 422 -18.32 56.74 -5.51
C GLY A 422 -18.81 57.11 -6.91
N LYS A 423 -19.41 58.30 -7.06
CA LYS A 423 -19.63 58.90 -8.38
C LYS A 423 -18.30 59.48 -8.87
N SER A 424 -17.74 58.91 -9.94
CA SER A 424 -16.62 59.54 -10.65
C SER A 424 -17.17 60.40 -11.78
N THR A 425 -17.06 61.72 -11.63
CA THR A 425 -17.30 62.68 -12.71
C THR A 425 -16.01 62.90 -13.48
N SER A 426 -15.93 62.36 -14.70
CA SER A 426 -14.88 62.72 -15.64
C SER A 426 -15.38 63.87 -16.51
N THR A 427 -14.62 64.96 -16.57
CA THR A 427 -14.87 66.06 -17.51
C THR A 427 -14.00 65.82 -18.73
N GLU A 428 -14.61 65.51 -19.87
CA GLU A 428 -13.86 65.29 -21.10
C GLU A 428 -13.51 66.65 -21.71
N ASN A 429 -12.23 67.03 -21.67
CA ASN A 429 -11.75 68.26 -22.30
C ASN A 429 -11.46 67.99 -23.78
N LYS A 430 -12.14 68.70 -24.69
CA LYS A 430 -11.84 68.68 -26.12
C LYS A 430 -10.90 69.81 -26.51
N LYS A 431 -10.03 69.52 -27.46
CA LYS A 431 -9.09 70.50 -28.03
C LYS A 431 -9.79 71.36 -29.08
N MET A 432 -9.44 72.64 -29.13
CA MET A 432 -9.91 73.60 -30.13
C MET A 432 -8.75 74.36 -30.74
N LYS A 433 -8.92 74.78 -32.00
CA LYS A 433 -7.96 75.58 -32.77
C LYS A 433 -8.77 76.58 -33.58
N THR A 434 -8.52 77.87 -33.42
CA THR A 434 -9.30 78.90 -34.12
C THR A 434 -8.52 80.17 -34.34
N ILE A 435 -8.95 80.97 -35.32
CA ILE A 435 -8.50 82.35 -35.52
C ILE A 435 -9.41 83.25 -34.70
N VAL A 436 -8.83 84.08 -33.85
CA VAL A 436 -9.60 84.94 -32.95
C VAL A 436 -9.90 86.31 -33.57
N SER A 437 -10.96 86.96 -33.09
CA SER A 437 -11.24 88.35 -33.43
C SER A 437 -10.25 89.30 -32.76
N LYS A 438 -10.09 90.53 -33.27
CA LYS A 438 -9.26 91.57 -32.65
C LYS A 438 -9.67 91.89 -31.21
N GLU A 439 -10.96 91.77 -30.91
CA GLU A 439 -11.47 91.95 -29.54
C GLU A 439 -10.97 90.86 -28.61
N THR A 440 -11.04 89.60 -29.05
CA THR A 440 -10.54 88.45 -28.28
C THR A 440 -9.02 88.49 -28.12
N GLU A 441 -8.29 88.88 -29.18
CA GLU A 441 -6.84 89.13 -29.12
C GLU A 441 -6.51 90.21 -28.07
N SER A 442 -7.24 91.33 -28.05
CA SER A 442 -7.05 92.37 -27.05
C SER A 442 -7.35 91.89 -25.63
N ARG A 443 -8.35 91.02 -25.45
CA ARG A 443 -8.64 90.40 -24.13
C ARG A 443 -7.50 89.48 -23.69
N ILE A 444 -6.96 88.66 -24.60
CA ILE A 444 -5.82 87.78 -24.30
C ILE A 444 -4.59 88.62 -23.94
N ALA A 445 -4.29 89.68 -24.70
CA ALA A 445 -3.20 90.60 -24.40
C ALA A 445 -3.33 91.22 -23.00
N LYS A 446 -4.53 91.70 -22.63
CA LYS A 446 -4.81 92.21 -21.28
C LYS A 446 -4.62 91.14 -20.20
N MET A 447 -5.10 89.91 -20.41
CA MET A 447 -4.92 88.80 -19.45
C MET A 447 -3.45 88.41 -19.26
N LEU A 448 -2.62 88.67 -20.26
CA LEU A 448 -1.17 88.44 -20.23
C LEU A 448 -0.36 89.66 -19.78
N ASN A 449 -1.01 90.78 -19.42
CA ASN A 449 -0.37 92.06 -19.12
C ASN A 449 0.54 92.55 -20.27
N ALA A 450 0.09 92.40 -21.51
CA ALA A 450 0.83 92.77 -22.72
C ALA A 450 -0.02 93.59 -23.69
N THR A 451 0.63 94.26 -24.65
CA THR A 451 -0.03 94.84 -25.82
C THR A 451 -0.20 93.80 -26.94
N THR A 452 -1.14 94.02 -27.87
CA THR A 452 -1.32 93.13 -29.02
C THR A 452 -0.07 93.11 -29.93
N GLU A 453 0.66 94.23 -30.00
CA GLU A 453 1.92 94.28 -30.75
C GLU A 453 3.05 93.55 -30.05
N GLU A 454 3.15 93.59 -28.71
CA GLU A 454 4.11 92.76 -27.97
C GLU A 454 3.84 91.25 -28.17
N LEU A 455 2.57 90.83 -28.16
CA LEU A 455 2.23 89.42 -28.44
C LEU A 455 2.70 89.00 -29.83
N LYS A 456 2.47 89.86 -30.84
CA LYS A 456 2.88 89.65 -32.22
C LYS A 456 4.41 89.68 -32.38
N GLN A 457 5.09 90.61 -31.71
CA GLN A 457 6.55 90.66 -31.67
C GLN A 457 7.12 89.40 -31.04
N ARG A 458 6.56 88.89 -29.93
CA ARG A 458 7.04 87.66 -29.29
C ARG A 458 6.88 86.42 -30.17
N ALA A 459 5.76 86.32 -30.89
CA ALA A 459 5.53 85.26 -31.88
C ALA A 459 6.45 85.38 -33.12
N ASN A 460 6.90 86.59 -33.45
CA ASN A 460 7.84 86.86 -34.53
C ASN A 460 9.32 86.81 -34.09
N TYR A 461 9.64 87.10 -32.83
CA TYR A 461 11.01 87.14 -32.30
C TYR A 461 11.60 85.74 -32.22
N THR A 462 10.76 84.75 -31.92
CA THR A 462 11.08 83.32 -32.02
C THR A 462 11.45 82.87 -33.46
N LYS A 463 11.21 83.70 -34.49
CA LYS A 463 11.65 83.49 -35.88
C LYS A 463 13.15 83.76 -36.08
N GLN A 464 13.78 84.61 -35.27
CA GLN A 464 15.15 85.12 -35.52
C GLN A 464 16.22 84.56 -34.56
N ASN A 465 15.87 84.18 -33.32
CA ASN A 465 16.83 83.71 -32.31
C ASN A 465 16.58 82.24 -31.91
N MET A 466 17.25 81.31 -32.59
CA MET A 466 17.02 79.86 -32.45
C MET A 466 17.92 79.13 -31.42
N SER A 467 18.75 79.81 -30.61
CA SER A 467 19.71 79.09 -29.73
C SER A 467 19.41 79.10 -28.23
N THR A 468 18.47 79.93 -27.75
CA THR A 468 18.14 80.03 -26.32
C THR A 468 16.68 79.61 -26.10
N LYS A 469 16.46 78.50 -25.38
CA LYS A 469 15.14 77.97 -24.99
C LYS A 469 14.39 78.86 -23.97
N GLU A 470 14.72 80.13 -23.90
CA GLU A 470 14.12 81.11 -23.01
C GLU A 470 13.35 82.11 -23.86
N LEU A 471 12.03 82.21 -23.63
CA LEU A 471 11.22 83.28 -24.20
C LEU A 471 11.67 84.60 -23.57
N PRO A 472 11.97 85.66 -24.35
CA PRO A 472 12.31 86.95 -23.76
C PRO A 472 11.16 87.48 -22.90
N ASP A 473 11.51 88.13 -21.80
CA ASP A 473 10.53 88.83 -20.98
C ASP A 473 9.94 90.03 -21.76
N PHE A 474 8.74 90.49 -21.41
CA PHE A 474 8.09 91.61 -22.11
C PHE A 474 8.93 92.89 -22.09
N ASN A 475 9.79 93.04 -21.09
CA ASN A 475 10.71 94.16 -20.94
C ASN A 475 12.00 94.05 -21.78
N GLU A 476 12.21 92.94 -22.48
CA GLU A 476 13.43 92.64 -23.27
C GLU A 476 13.20 92.65 -24.78
N LEU A 477 12.01 93.04 -25.23
CA LEU A 477 11.70 93.21 -26.64
C LEU A 477 12.37 94.50 -27.17
N PRO A 478 13.01 94.48 -28.35
CA PRO A 478 13.61 95.68 -28.92
C PRO A 478 12.53 96.69 -29.34
N ASP A 479 12.71 97.96 -28.95
CA ASP A 479 11.92 99.09 -29.46
C ASP A 479 12.09 99.20 -30.99
N LEU A 480 10.97 99.38 -31.70
CA LEU A 480 10.95 99.66 -33.14
C LEU A 480 10.87 101.16 -33.41
#